data_AF-A0A7L2TB35-F1
#
_entry.id   AF-A0A7L2TB35-F1
#
_cell.length_a   1.000
_cell.length_b   1.000
_cell.length_c   1.000
_cell.angle_alpha   90.00
_cell.angle_beta   90.00
_cell.angle_gamma   90.00
#
_symmetry.space_group_name_H-M   'P 1'
#
loop_
_entity.id
_entity.type
_entity.pdbx_description
1 polymer ?
#
loop_
_entity_poly.entity_id
_entity_poly.type
_entity_poly.pdbx_seq_one_letter_code
_entity_poly.pdbx_strand_id
1 'polypeptide(L)' 'RGLLAVPPPPGPLLPAQLAGLKTKTALRRRCKDCYIVRRRGRLYVCCKSNPRHKQRKG' A
#
# COMPACT_ATOMS: atom_id res chain seq x y z
N ARG A 1 -6.79 -20.94 44.95
CA ARG A 1 -6.80 -21.29 43.51
C ARG A 1 -7.33 -20.09 42.72
N GLY A 2 -6.60 -18.96 42.75
CA GLY A 2 -6.93 -17.77 41.97
C GLY A 2 -6.02 -17.74 40.76
N LEU A 3 -6.57 -17.97 39.58
CA LEU A 3 -5.82 -17.85 38.33
C LEU A 3 -5.67 -16.35 38.05
N LEU A 4 -4.46 -15.83 38.22
CA LEU A 4 -4.12 -14.47 37.80
C LEU A 4 -4.25 -14.44 36.26
N ALA A 5 -5.20 -13.66 35.77
CA ALA A 5 -5.36 -13.39 34.34
C ALA A 5 -4.13 -12.62 33.85
N VAL A 6 -3.25 -13.31 33.12
CA VAL A 6 -2.10 -12.70 32.45
C VAL A 6 -2.66 -11.84 31.30
N PRO A 7 -2.36 -10.53 31.24
CA PRO A 7 -2.78 -9.70 30.11
C PRO A 7 -2.11 -10.21 28.82
N PRO A 8 -2.81 -10.23 27.68
CA PRO A 8 -2.21 -10.65 26.42
C PRO A 8 -1.02 -9.76 26.06
N PRO A 9 0.08 -10.33 25.51
CA PRO A 9 1.24 -9.53 25.11
C PRO A 9 0.82 -8.50 24.05
N PRO A 10 1.44 -7.30 24.04
CA PRO A 10 1.23 -6.35 22.95
C PRO A 10 1.71 -7.04 21.67
N GLY A 11 0.76 -7.37 20.80
CA GLY A 11 1.07 -7.89 19.46
C GLY A 11 2.00 -6.91 18.73
N PRO A 12 2.81 -7.38 17.77
CA PRO A 12 3.75 -6.52 17.08
C PRO A 12 3.00 -5.33 16.50
N LEU A 13 3.44 -4.13 16.90
CA LEU A 13 3.05 -2.84 16.32
C LEU A 13 3.56 -2.85 14.87
N LEU A 14 2.83 -3.54 13.98
CA LEU A 14 3.15 -3.56 12.56
C LEU A 14 3.22 -2.10 12.12
N PRO A 15 4.32 -1.65 11.48
CA PRO A 15 4.37 -0.29 10.99
C PRO A 15 3.18 -0.11 10.05
N ALA A 16 2.23 0.72 10.49
CA ALA A 16 1.24 1.24 9.59
C ALA A 16 2.02 1.81 8.39
N GLN A 17 1.62 1.43 7.18
CA GLN A 17 1.99 2.09 5.93
C GLN A 17 3.26 1.60 5.20
N LEU A 18 3.45 0.28 5.04
CA LEU A 18 3.91 -0.17 3.72
C LEU A 18 2.72 0.00 2.74
N ALA A 19 2.42 1.25 2.37
CA ALA A 19 1.24 1.60 1.60
C ALA A 19 1.28 0.85 0.26
N GLY A 20 0.46 -0.18 0.15
CA GLY A 20 0.33 -1.01 -1.05
C GLY A 20 -0.16 -0.23 -2.26
N LEU A 21 -0.34 -0.96 -3.36
CA LEU A 21 -0.85 -0.44 -4.62
C LEU A 21 -2.29 0.10 -4.46
N LYS A 22 -2.51 1.39 -4.73
CA LYS A 22 -3.83 2.02 -4.59
C LYS A 22 -4.69 1.80 -5.83
N THR A 23 -5.84 1.15 -5.72
CA THR A 23 -6.77 1.03 -6.87
C THR A 23 -7.60 2.31 -7.01
N LYS A 24 -7.67 2.87 -8.22
CA LYS A 24 -8.46 4.07 -8.56
C LYS A 24 -9.16 3.88 -9.92
N THR A 25 -10.29 4.54 -10.12
CA THR A 25 -11.00 4.58 -11.42
C THR A 25 -10.23 5.39 -12.46
N ALA A 26 -9.73 6.57 -12.07
CA ALA A 26 -8.88 7.42 -12.89
C ALA A 26 -7.42 7.40 -12.41
N LEU A 27 -6.50 7.19 -13.34
CA LEU A 27 -5.06 7.23 -13.07
C LEU A 27 -4.51 8.63 -13.30
N ARG A 28 -3.75 9.13 -12.33
CA ARG A 28 -3.04 10.42 -12.43
C ARG A 28 -1.60 10.27 -11.93
N ARG A 29 -0.68 10.88 -12.68
CA ARG A 29 0.72 11.06 -12.26
C ARG A 29 0.77 12.13 -11.18
N ARG A 30 1.60 11.92 -10.15
CA ARG A 30 1.78 12.87 -9.03
C ARG A 30 3.15 13.55 -9.05
N CYS A 31 4.05 13.03 -9.86
CA CYS A 31 5.47 13.35 -9.88
C CYS A 31 6.03 13.16 -11.29
N LYS A 32 7.23 13.67 -11.54
CA LYS A 32 7.91 13.57 -12.84
C LYS A 32 8.30 12.12 -13.16
N ASP A 33 8.69 11.37 -12.14
CA ASP A 33 9.11 9.96 -12.26
C ASP A 33 7.92 8.98 -12.31
N CYS A 34 6.70 9.50 -12.27
CA CYS A 34 5.49 8.70 -12.31
C CYS A 34 5.18 8.37 -13.77
N TYR A 35 5.17 7.09 -14.14
CA TYR A 35 4.88 6.64 -15.50
C TYR A 35 3.74 5.63 -15.52
N ILE A 36 3.03 5.57 -16.65
CA ILE A 36 1.87 4.69 -16.84
C ILE A 36 2.32 3.44 -17.60
N VAL A 37 1.94 2.27 -17.09
CA VAL A 37 2.25 0.98 -17.73
C VAL A 37 0.98 0.14 -17.88
N ARG A 38 0.88 -0.64 -18.95
CA ARG A 38 -0.12 -1.71 -19.10
C ARG A 38 0.51 -3.03 -18.69
N ARG A 39 -0.12 -3.75 -17.76
CA ARG A 39 0.28 -5.09 -17.32
C ARG A 39 -0.96 -5.96 -17.19
N ARG A 40 -0.96 -7.15 -17.79
CA ARG A 40 -2.09 -8.11 -17.71
C ARG A 40 -3.45 -7.45 -18.05
N GLY A 41 -3.50 -6.65 -19.11
CA GLY A 41 -4.70 -5.94 -19.55
C GLY A 41 -5.14 -4.74 -18.71
N ARG A 42 -4.47 -4.43 -17.59
CA ARG A 42 -4.83 -3.30 -16.71
C ARG A 42 -3.78 -2.19 -16.76
N LEU A 43 -4.22 -0.95 -16.60
CA LEU A 43 -3.34 0.21 -16.49
C LEU A 43 -2.87 0.41 -15.04
N TYR A 44 -1.62 0.83 -14.87
CA TYR A 44 -1.01 1.12 -13.59
C TYR A 44 -0.20 2.41 -13.68
N VAL A 45 -0.13 3.16 -12.58
CA VAL A 45 0.90 4.18 -12.38
C VAL A 45 2.00 3.55 -11.54
N CYS A 46 3.22 3.56 -12.05
CA CYS A 46 4.42 3.15 -11.34
C CYS A 46 5.31 4.37 -11.11
N CYS A 47 6.09 4.35 -10.03
CA CYS A 47 7.04 5.40 -9.69
C CYS A 47 8.24 4.73 -9.04
N LYS A 48 9.45 5.06 -9.50
CA LYS A 48 10.70 4.47 -8.99
C LYS A 48 11.12 5.15 -7.68
N SER A 49 11.00 6.48 -7.64
CA SER A 49 11.44 7.33 -6.52
C SER A 49 10.50 7.27 -5.32
N ASN A 50 9.18 7.15 -5.56
CA ASN A 50 8.16 7.22 -4.51
C ASN A 50 7.13 6.08 -4.62
N PRO A 51 7.22 5.01 -3.81
CA PRO A 51 6.30 3.87 -3.89
C PRO A 51 4.86 4.22 -3.52
N ARG A 52 4.63 5.30 -2.74
CA ARG A 52 3.30 5.80 -2.35
C ARG A 52 2.44 6.25 -3.53
N HIS A 53 3.04 6.47 -4.71
CA HIS A 53 2.36 6.89 -5.94
C HIS A 53 1.85 5.72 -6.79
N LYS A 54 2.19 4.48 -6.44
CA LYS A 54 1.76 3.29 -7.18
C LYS A 54 0.24 3.17 -7.16
N GLN A 55 -0.37 3.13 -8.35
CA GLN A 55 -1.82 3.06 -8.53
C GLN A 55 -2.20 1.99 -9.57
N ARG A 56 -3.37 1.37 -9.43
CA ARG A 56 -3.97 0.43 -10.40
C ARG A 56 -5.29 0.99 -10.89
N LYS A 57 -5.56 0.89 -12.20
CA LYS A 57 -6.89 1.15 -12.75
C LYS A 57 -7.80 0.01 -12.32
N GLY A 58 -8.75 0.33 -11.46
CA GLY A 58 -9.94 -0.48 -11.19
C GLY A 58 -10.87 -0.39 -12.36
#